data_AF-A0A414PUK0-F1
#
_entry.id   AF-A0A414PUK0-F1
#
_cell.length_a   1.000
_cell.length_b   1.000
_cell.length_c   1.000
_cell.angle_alpha   90.00
_cell.angle_beta   90.00
_cell.angle_gamma   90.00
#
_symmetry.space_group_name_H-M   'P 1'
#
loop_
_entity.id
_entity.type
_entity.pdbx_description
1 polymer ?
#
loop_
_entity_poly.entity_id
_entity_poly.type
_entity_poly.pdbx_seq_one_letter_code
_entity_poly.pdbx_strand_id
1 'polypeptide(L)'
;MDYQNTLTYLYNSVPMFQQVGGSAYKEGLENTRILDEHFGHPHRSFRTIHVAGTNGKGSCSHTLAAILQEAGYRVGLYTSPHLVDFRERIRINGSPIPEEYVVHFVEKERDFFEPLHPSFFELTTAMAFRYFADEKVDVAVIEVGLGGRLDCTNIIHPDLCIITNISFDHTQFLGDTLAKVAGEKAGIIKPGIPVVIGETTPETKPVFLQKAAAEKAPVVFAEERMNNDYPGLKTELQGLYQLKNTRTILTALPLLKEAGYHIDERSVRSGFARVCELTGLMGRWQKLQESPTLICDTGHNVGGITYIVEQLKQQTYRQLHIIIGMVNDKDISGVLALLPKDAVYYFTKASVKRALPEEELCRLAAKAGLQGNCYPDVPAAVTAAQEKSHPEDFIFVGGSSFIVADLLANRDALNLH
;
A
#
# COMPACT_ATOMS: atom_id res chain seq x y z
N MET A 1 21.90 13.61 15.65
CA MET A 1 21.75 12.16 15.40
C MET A 1 22.00 11.95 13.91
N ASP A 2 22.71 10.89 13.52
CA ASP A 2 22.70 10.50 12.11
C ASP A 2 21.32 9.92 11.72
N TYR A 3 21.13 9.68 10.42
CA TYR A 3 19.86 9.19 9.88
C TYR A 3 19.44 7.83 10.46
N GLN A 4 20.37 6.88 10.59
CA GLN A 4 20.06 5.53 11.11
C GLN A 4 19.67 5.55 12.58
N ASN A 5 20.36 6.37 13.40
CA ASN A 5 20.00 6.62 14.79
C ASN A 5 18.64 7.32 14.91
N THR A 6 18.32 8.24 13.99
CA THR A 6 17.01 8.90 13.93
C THR A 6 15.89 7.91 13.62
N LEU A 7 16.08 7.02 12.64
CA LEU A 7 15.09 5.97 12.35
C LEU A 7 14.93 5.00 13.52
N THR A 8 16.04 4.57 14.12
CA THR A 8 16.01 3.70 15.30
C THR A 8 15.24 4.34 16.44
N TYR A 9 15.43 5.64 16.65
CA TYR A 9 14.65 6.42 17.61
C TYR A 9 13.15 6.42 17.24
N LEU A 10 12.79 6.78 16.01
CA LEU A 10 11.38 6.79 15.57
C LEU A 10 10.70 5.42 15.73
N TYR A 11 11.42 4.33 15.49
CA TYR A 11 10.89 2.98 15.59
C TYR A 11 10.76 2.46 17.03
N ASN A 12 11.63 2.92 17.94
CA ASN A 12 11.65 2.46 19.34
C ASN A 12 10.89 3.38 20.29
N SER A 13 10.95 4.70 20.07
CA SER A 13 10.36 5.72 20.94
C SER A 13 8.90 5.97 20.65
N VAL A 14 8.43 5.50 19.50
CA VAL A 14 7.06 5.71 19.03
C VAL A 14 6.48 4.35 18.64
N PRO A 15 5.35 3.88 19.23
CA PRO A 15 4.80 2.58 18.87
C PRO A 15 4.51 2.50 17.37
N MET A 16 5.18 1.58 16.67
CA MET A 16 4.98 1.36 15.23
C MET A 16 4.22 0.06 14.97
N PHE A 17 3.02 0.20 14.41
CA PHE A 17 2.13 -0.92 14.10
C PHE A 17 2.79 -2.01 13.24
N GLN A 18 3.71 -1.63 12.35
CA GLN A 18 4.41 -2.57 11.47
C GLN A 18 5.41 -3.48 12.21
N GLN A 19 5.92 -3.07 13.37
CA GLN A 19 6.85 -3.87 14.17
C GLN A 19 6.16 -4.60 15.32
N VAL A 20 5.25 -3.92 16.03
CA VAL A 20 4.65 -4.44 17.29
C VAL A 20 3.14 -4.73 17.19
N GLY A 21 2.54 -4.57 16.01
CA GLY A 21 1.13 -4.89 15.74
C GLY A 21 0.16 -4.02 16.53
N GLY A 22 -0.94 -4.63 16.99
CA GLY A 22 -2.07 -3.94 17.62
C GLY A 22 -1.76 -3.06 18.83
N SER A 23 -0.68 -3.38 19.56
CA SER A 23 -0.23 -2.60 20.72
C SER A 23 0.18 -1.15 20.37
N ALA A 24 0.46 -0.86 19.10
CA ALA A 24 0.78 0.47 18.62
C ALA A 24 -0.42 1.26 18.10
N TYR A 25 -1.61 0.65 18.02
CA TYR A 25 -2.82 1.34 17.59
C TYR A 25 -3.30 2.28 18.71
N LYS A 26 -3.43 3.56 18.39
CA LYS A 26 -4.07 4.56 19.25
C LYS A 26 -5.34 5.03 18.57
N GLU A 27 -6.46 4.97 19.29
CA GLU A 27 -7.73 5.47 18.80
C GLU A 27 -7.80 6.99 18.93
N GLY A 28 -8.40 7.62 17.93
CA GLY A 28 -8.68 9.06 17.95
C GLY A 28 -7.79 9.87 17.01
N LEU A 29 -8.06 11.18 16.98
CA LEU A 29 -7.34 12.16 16.13
C LEU A 29 -6.76 13.30 16.98
N GLU A 30 -6.78 13.19 18.30
CA GLU A 30 -6.41 14.24 19.25
C GLU A 30 -4.93 14.61 19.09
N ASN A 31 -4.03 13.63 19.17
CA ASN A 31 -2.60 13.84 18.98
C ASN A 31 -2.29 14.37 17.58
N THR A 32 -2.92 13.79 16.55
CA THR A 32 -2.82 14.27 15.17
C THR A 32 -3.22 15.76 15.05
N ARG A 33 -4.31 16.19 15.69
CA ARG A 33 -4.76 17.59 15.68
C ARG A 33 -3.83 18.52 16.44
N ILE A 34 -3.27 18.07 17.56
CA ILE A 34 -2.27 18.84 18.33
C ILE A 34 -1.00 19.06 17.50
N LEU A 35 -0.51 18.00 16.83
CA LEU A 35 0.61 18.12 15.89
C LEU A 35 0.26 19.07 14.73
N ASP A 36 -0.92 18.93 14.13
CA ASP A 36 -1.36 19.78 13.03
C ASP A 36 -1.43 21.27 13.42
N GLU A 37 -1.97 21.57 14.60
CA GLU A 37 -2.04 22.93 15.15
C GLU A 37 -0.64 23.50 15.42
N HIS A 38 0.26 22.72 16.03
CA HIS A 38 1.66 23.11 16.26
C HIS A 38 2.38 23.48 14.96
N PHE A 39 2.14 22.75 13.88
CA PHE A 39 2.73 23.04 12.57
C PHE A 39 1.99 24.10 11.75
N GLY A 40 0.90 24.68 12.29
CA GLY A 40 0.14 25.74 11.61
C GLY A 40 -0.75 25.23 10.48
N HIS A 41 -1.28 24.01 10.58
CA HIS A 41 -2.15 23.36 9.60
C HIS A 41 -1.54 23.23 8.18
N PRO A 42 -0.35 22.63 8.03
CA PRO A 42 0.39 22.62 6.77
C PRO A 42 -0.39 22.01 5.59
N HIS A 43 -1.27 21.03 5.84
CA HIS A 43 -2.08 20.41 4.77
C HIS A 43 -3.09 21.36 4.10
N ARG A 44 -3.29 22.56 4.63
CA ARG A 44 -4.18 23.57 4.04
C ARG A 44 -3.50 24.44 2.98
N SER A 45 -2.17 24.32 2.80
CA SER A 45 -1.43 25.13 1.82
C SER A 45 -1.30 24.48 0.45
N PHE A 46 -1.82 23.26 0.28
CA PHE A 46 -1.78 22.50 -0.97
C PHE A 46 -3.07 21.71 -1.17
N ARG A 47 -3.33 21.31 -2.41
CA ARG A 47 -4.49 20.48 -2.74
C ARG A 47 -4.28 19.04 -2.29
N THR A 48 -5.35 18.28 -2.00
CA THR A 48 -5.20 16.88 -1.59
C THR A 48 -6.16 15.92 -2.28
N ILE A 49 -5.71 14.69 -2.50
CA ILE A 49 -6.52 13.55 -2.96
C ILE A 49 -6.35 12.44 -1.94
N HIS A 50 -7.45 11.91 -1.40
CA HIS A 50 -7.41 10.96 -0.28
C HIS A 50 -7.81 9.56 -0.72
N VAL A 51 -6.93 8.57 -0.54
CA VAL A 51 -7.10 7.21 -1.05
C VAL A 51 -7.17 6.20 0.08
N ALA A 52 -8.35 5.61 0.28
CA ALA A 52 -8.61 4.51 1.19
C ALA A 52 -8.95 3.21 0.43
N GLY A 53 -9.15 2.14 1.18
CA GLY A 53 -9.43 0.80 0.64
C GLY A 53 -8.65 -0.30 1.36
N THR A 54 -8.93 -1.54 1.01
CA THR A 54 -8.22 -2.69 1.58
C THR A 54 -6.98 -2.99 0.76
N ASN A 55 -7.16 -3.33 -0.51
CA ASN A 55 -6.09 -3.59 -1.46
C ASN A 55 -6.07 -2.53 -2.57
N GLY A 56 -4.90 -2.27 -3.18
CA GLY A 56 -4.78 -1.36 -4.33
C GLY A 56 -4.57 0.13 -4.02
N LYS A 57 -4.67 0.55 -2.74
CA LYS A 57 -4.44 1.94 -2.30
C LYS A 57 -3.12 2.52 -2.83
N GLY A 58 -1.98 1.87 -2.52
CA GLY A 58 -0.68 2.26 -3.03
C GLY A 58 -0.62 2.31 -4.57
N SER A 59 -1.08 1.28 -5.28
CA SER A 59 -1.09 1.28 -6.75
C SER A 59 -1.88 2.46 -7.33
N CYS A 60 -3.06 2.76 -6.78
CA CYS A 60 -3.86 3.92 -7.17
C CYS A 60 -3.16 5.24 -6.85
N SER A 61 -2.58 5.36 -5.65
CA SER A 61 -1.92 6.58 -5.19
C SER A 61 -0.68 6.91 -6.03
N HIS A 62 0.17 5.91 -6.29
CA HIS A 62 1.33 6.04 -7.15
C HIS A 62 0.94 6.34 -8.60
N THR A 63 -0.08 5.68 -9.15
CA THR A 63 -0.50 5.94 -10.53
C THR A 63 -1.09 7.35 -10.69
N LEU A 64 -1.91 7.81 -9.73
CA LEU A 64 -2.40 9.20 -9.71
C LEU A 64 -1.25 10.19 -9.60
N ALA A 65 -0.28 9.93 -8.73
CA ALA A 65 0.89 10.78 -8.60
C ALA A 65 1.69 10.84 -9.91
N ALA A 66 1.90 9.72 -10.60
CA ALA A 66 2.58 9.67 -11.89
C ALA A 66 1.85 10.49 -12.97
N ILE A 67 0.53 10.37 -13.05
CA ILE A 67 -0.30 11.15 -13.99
C ILE A 67 -0.22 12.65 -13.70
N LEU A 68 -0.29 13.04 -12.43
CA LEU A 68 -0.23 14.44 -12.02
C LEU A 68 1.17 15.04 -12.22
N GLN A 69 2.23 14.26 -12.01
CA GLN A 69 3.61 14.67 -12.33
C GLN A 69 3.77 14.96 -13.83
N GLU A 70 3.28 14.05 -14.69
CA GLU A 70 3.34 14.23 -16.14
C GLU A 70 2.46 15.39 -16.62
N ALA A 71 1.40 15.71 -15.88
CA ALA A 71 0.58 16.90 -16.09
C ALA A 71 1.25 18.21 -15.64
N GLY A 72 2.49 18.14 -15.12
CA GLY A 72 3.29 19.31 -14.75
C GLY A 72 3.11 19.80 -13.32
N TYR A 73 2.36 19.09 -12.48
CA TYR A 73 2.23 19.42 -11.07
C TYR A 73 3.46 19.03 -10.27
N ARG A 74 3.77 19.82 -9.23
CA ARG A 74 4.64 19.39 -8.14
C ARG A 74 3.82 18.55 -7.17
N VAL A 75 4.02 17.25 -7.17
CA VAL A 75 3.18 16.27 -6.50
C VAL A 75 3.85 15.71 -5.25
N GLY A 76 3.23 15.90 -4.09
CA GLY A 76 3.51 15.13 -2.89
C GLY A 76 2.83 13.77 -2.95
N LEU A 77 3.50 12.71 -2.49
CA LEU A 77 2.93 11.38 -2.36
C LEU A 77 3.24 10.84 -0.98
N TYR A 78 2.18 10.51 -0.22
CA TYR A 78 2.28 9.88 1.09
C TYR A 78 1.69 8.47 1.05
N THR A 79 2.52 7.46 1.30
CA THR A 79 2.13 6.03 1.21
C THR A 79 2.63 5.20 2.37
N SER A 80 2.00 4.03 2.57
CA SER A 80 2.42 3.07 3.59
C SER A 80 1.98 1.64 3.28
N PRO A 81 2.69 0.60 3.78
CA PRO A 81 4.02 0.64 4.42
C PRO A 81 5.13 1.03 3.43
N HIS A 82 6.36 1.22 3.93
CA HIS A 82 7.56 1.13 3.08
C HIS A 82 8.02 -0.33 2.99
N LEU A 83 8.86 -0.63 2.00
CA LEU A 83 9.53 -1.91 1.86
C LEU A 83 10.96 -1.85 2.43
N VAL A 84 11.86 -1.07 1.84
CA VAL A 84 13.28 -1.07 2.21
C VAL A 84 13.67 0.17 2.99
N ASP A 85 13.22 1.35 2.53
CA ASP A 85 13.61 2.64 3.09
C ASP A 85 12.40 3.41 3.62
N PHE A 86 12.50 3.95 4.85
CA PHE A 86 11.47 4.82 5.45
C PHE A 86 11.01 5.94 4.51
N ARG A 87 11.95 6.53 3.76
CA ARG A 87 11.68 7.67 2.87
C ARG A 87 10.74 7.31 1.72
N GLU A 88 10.55 6.02 1.42
CA GLU A 88 9.57 5.58 0.43
C GLU A 88 8.15 6.09 0.73
N ARG A 89 7.86 6.33 2.02
CA ARG A 89 6.58 6.84 2.49
C ARG A 89 6.28 8.27 2.04
N ILE A 90 7.31 9.10 1.84
CA ILE A 90 7.13 10.54 1.61
C ILE A 90 7.96 10.92 0.38
N ARG A 91 7.29 11.26 -0.72
CA ARG A 91 7.94 11.61 -1.98
C ARG A 91 7.43 12.93 -2.52
N ILE A 92 8.30 13.65 -3.24
CA ILE A 92 7.91 14.76 -4.10
C ILE A 92 8.44 14.47 -5.50
N ASN A 93 7.55 14.43 -6.49
CA ASN A 93 7.87 14.05 -7.87
C ASN A 93 8.75 12.79 -7.96
N GLY A 94 8.31 11.74 -7.25
CA GLY A 94 9.00 10.45 -7.17
C GLY A 94 10.23 10.40 -6.27
N SER A 95 10.85 11.54 -5.98
CA SER A 95 12.05 11.61 -5.13
C SER A 95 11.69 11.45 -3.66
N PRO A 96 12.30 10.48 -2.93
CA PRO A 96 12.10 10.34 -1.50
C PRO A 96 12.51 11.60 -0.71
N ILE A 97 11.85 11.85 0.42
CA ILE A 97 12.23 12.91 1.37
C ILE A 97 13.73 12.81 1.75
N PRO A 98 14.52 13.90 1.76
CA PRO A 98 15.93 13.83 2.12
C PRO A 98 16.16 13.29 3.54
N GLU A 99 17.25 12.55 3.74
CA GLU A 99 17.62 12.04 5.07
C GLU A 99 17.83 13.18 6.06
N GLU A 100 18.44 14.27 5.61
CA GLU A 100 18.72 15.47 6.38
C GLU A 100 17.44 16.13 6.86
N TYR A 101 16.37 16.11 6.04
CA TYR A 101 15.09 16.66 6.44
C TYR A 101 14.47 15.82 7.58
N VAL A 102 14.53 14.49 7.48
CA VAL A 102 14.02 13.60 8.52
C VAL A 102 14.78 13.82 9.83
N VAL A 103 16.11 13.89 9.77
CA VAL A 103 16.96 14.18 10.94
C VAL A 103 16.60 15.52 11.55
N HIS A 104 16.56 16.58 10.74
CA HIS A 104 16.29 17.92 11.23
C HIS A 104 14.89 18.04 11.84
N PHE A 105 13.88 17.44 11.22
CA PHE A 105 12.52 17.41 11.76
C PHE A 105 12.49 16.74 13.13
N VAL A 106 13.09 15.55 13.26
CA VAL A 106 13.10 14.85 14.54
C VAL A 106 13.86 15.64 15.59
N GLU A 107 15.06 16.14 15.30
CA GLU A 107 15.85 16.90 16.26
C GLU A 107 15.17 18.18 16.75
N LYS A 108 14.52 18.90 15.83
CA LYS A 108 13.89 20.17 16.14
C LYS A 108 12.59 20.02 16.92
N GLU A 109 11.79 19.01 16.58
CA GLU A 109 10.43 18.88 17.10
C GLU A 109 10.33 17.89 18.28
N ARG A 110 11.44 17.22 18.63
CA ARG A 110 11.52 16.20 19.69
C ARG A 110 10.94 16.65 21.01
N ASP A 111 11.38 17.81 21.51
CA ASP A 111 10.97 18.35 22.81
C ASP A 111 9.46 18.60 22.87
N PHE A 112 8.83 18.86 21.71
CA PHE A 112 7.39 19.05 21.62
C PHE A 112 6.61 17.73 21.58
N PHE A 113 7.01 16.78 20.73
CA PHE A 113 6.22 15.56 20.55
C PHE A 113 6.49 14.47 21.57
N GLU A 114 7.65 14.46 22.25
CA GLU A 114 7.96 13.43 23.27
C GLU A 114 6.92 13.37 24.39
N PRO A 115 6.50 14.49 25.02
CA PRO A 115 5.45 14.47 26.05
C PRO A 115 4.06 14.09 25.52
N LEU A 116 3.80 14.33 24.23
CA LEU A 116 2.52 14.00 23.58
C LEU A 116 2.37 12.50 23.33
N HIS A 117 3.50 11.78 23.22
CA HIS A 117 3.56 10.37 22.84
C HIS A 117 2.67 10.07 21.61
N PRO A 118 2.84 10.72 20.45
CA PRO A 118 2.10 10.35 19.24
C PRO A 118 2.38 8.90 18.85
N SER A 119 1.56 8.29 18.00
CA SER A 119 1.97 7.05 17.32
C SER A 119 2.97 7.35 16.21
N PHE A 120 3.70 6.32 15.76
CA PHE A 120 4.66 6.47 14.65
C PHE A 120 3.98 7.05 13.39
N PHE A 121 2.75 6.62 13.13
CA PHE A 121 1.98 7.08 11.97
C PHE A 121 1.54 8.54 12.11
N GLU A 122 1.14 8.98 13.31
CA GLU A 122 0.76 10.37 13.53
C GLU A 122 1.94 11.32 13.29
N LEU A 123 3.11 11.00 13.84
CA LEU A 123 4.31 11.82 13.68
C LEU A 123 4.80 11.81 12.22
N THR A 124 4.77 10.66 11.55
CA THR A 124 5.19 10.55 10.14
C THR A 124 4.22 11.30 9.21
N THR A 125 2.92 11.28 9.49
CA THR A 125 1.93 12.05 8.71
C THR A 125 2.13 13.55 8.91
N ALA A 126 2.38 14.00 10.14
CA ALA A 126 2.71 15.40 10.41
C ALA A 126 4.00 15.84 9.69
N MET A 127 5.05 14.99 9.70
CA MET A 127 6.29 15.22 8.95
C MET A 127 6.03 15.34 7.44
N ALA A 128 5.20 14.45 6.87
CA ALA A 128 4.86 14.47 5.46
C ALA A 128 4.13 15.76 5.07
N PHE A 129 3.10 16.15 5.81
CA PHE A 129 2.38 17.39 5.54
C PHE A 129 3.27 18.62 5.69
N ARG A 130 4.13 18.65 6.71
CA ARG A 130 5.11 19.73 6.90
C ARG A 130 6.06 19.82 5.72
N TYR A 131 6.64 18.70 5.29
CA TYR A 131 7.56 18.65 4.14
C TYR A 131 6.90 19.12 2.85
N PHE A 132 5.66 18.67 2.58
CA PHE A 132 4.90 19.10 1.41
C PHE A 132 4.59 20.60 1.41
N ALA A 133 4.31 21.19 2.58
CA ALA A 133 4.08 22.62 2.72
C ALA A 133 5.37 23.43 2.54
N ASP A 134 6.47 23.02 3.18
CA ASP A 134 7.78 23.68 3.07
C ASP A 134 8.29 23.65 1.62
N GLU A 135 8.06 22.54 0.91
CA GLU A 135 8.38 22.38 -0.50
C GLU A 135 7.32 22.91 -1.46
N LYS A 136 6.22 23.49 -0.96
CA LYS A 136 5.17 24.14 -1.79
C LYS A 136 4.68 23.23 -2.92
N VAL A 137 4.31 21.99 -2.60
CA VAL A 137 3.68 21.10 -3.58
C VAL A 137 2.34 21.70 -4.03
N ASP A 138 1.93 21.45 -5.28
CA ASP A 138 0.64 21.90 -5.78
C ASP A 138 -0.49 21.00 -5.25
N VAL A 139 -0.22 19.69 -5.21
CA VAL A 139 -1.14 18.65 -4.78
C VAL A 139 -0.40 17.53 -4.07
N ALA A 140 -1.03 16.94 -3.06
CA ALA A 140 -0.57 15.72 -2.42
C ALA A 140 -1.59 14.57 -2.56
N VAL A 141 -1.12 13.41 -3.01
CA VAL A 141 -1.90 12.16 -3.00
C VAL A 141 -1.60 11.42 -1.69
N ILE A 142 -2.61 11.27 -0.85
CA ILE A 142 -2.49 10.78 0.53
C ILE A 142 -3.15 9.41 0.64
N GLU A 143 -2.37 8.36 0.86
CA GLU A 143 -2.88 7.03 1.18
C GLU A 143 -3.22 6.93 2.67
N VAL A 144 -4.40 6.40 2.98
CA VAL A 144 -4.81 6.02 4.34
C VAL A 144 -3.96 4.84 4.83
N GLY A 145 -3.43 4.95 6.06
CA GLY A 145 -2.71 3.86 6.70
C GLY A 145 -3.61 2.69 7.09
N LEU A 146 -4.59 2.93 7.97
CA LEU A 146 -5.52 1.92 8.48
C LEU A 146 -6.95 2.47 8.59
N GLY A 147 -7.92 1.69 8.11
CA GLY A 147 -9.33 2.09 8.20
C GLY A 147 -9.63 3.30 7.31
N GLY A 148 -9.84 4.47 7.93
CA GLY A 148 -10.13 5.74 7.28
C GLY A 148 -10.65 6.78 8.27
N ARG A 149 -11.74 6.48 8.97
CA ARG A 149 -12.44 7.38 9.90
C ARG A 149 -11.54 7.99 10.97
N LEU A 150 -10.71 7.17 11.61
CA LEU A 150 -9.78 7.56 12.68
C LEU A 150 -8.32 7.52 12.22
N ASP A 151 -8.06 7.42 10.93
CA ASP A 151 -6.69 7.46 10.42
C ASP A 151 -6.14 8.88 10.53
N CYS A 152 -4.88 9.04 10.97
CA CYS A 152 -4.23 10.34 11.13
C CYS A 152 -4.21 11.18 9.84
N THR A 153 -4.33 10.57 8.65
CA THR A 153 -4.47 11.31 7.39
C THR A 153 -5.84 11.99 7.23
N ASN A 154 -6.86 11.58 7.99
CA ASN A 154 -8.24 12.04 7.84
C ASN A 154 -8.52 13.45 8.39
N ILE A 155 -7.49 14.20 8.78
CA ILE A 155 -7.59 15.63 9.12
C ILE A 155 -7.67 16.55 7.90
N ILE A 156 -7.38 16.03 6.70
CA ILE A 156 -7.40 16.79 5.45
C ILE A 156 -8.82 17.02 4.92
N HIS A 157 -8.96 17.99 4.03
CA HIS A 157 -10.17 18.26 3.27
C HIS A 157 -9.86 18.16 1.76
N PRO A 158 -9.98 16.97 1.15
CA PRO A 158 -9.50 16.72 -0.20
C PRO A 158 -10.44 17.24 -1.28
N ASP A 159 -9.92 17.36 -2.49
CA ASP A 159 -10.74 17.62 -3.69
C ASP A 159 -11.47 16.38 -4.18
N LEU A 160 -10.92 15.20 -3.86
CA LEU A 160 -11.47 13.91 -4.25
C LEU A 160 -11.11 12.83 -3.22
N CYS A 161 -12.12 12.03 -2.86
CA CYS A 161 -11.93 10.80 -2.08
C CYS A 161 -11.99 9.58 -3.02
N ILE A 162 -11.16 8.57 -2.75
CA ILE A 162 -11.16 7.30 -3.48
C ILE A 162 -11.17 6.16 -2.48
N ILE A 163 -12.06 5.19 -2.67
CA ILE A 163 -12.07 3.94 -1.91
C ILE A 163 -11.96 2.80 -2.91
N THR A 164 -10.82 2.09 -2.92
CA THR A 164 -10.53 1.09 -3.98
C THR A 164 -11.45 -0.13 -3.89
N ASN A 165 -11.30 -0.95 -2.84
CA ASN A 165 -12.14 -2.12 -2.58
C ASN A 165 -12.20 -2.44 -1.09
N ILE A 166 -13.15 -3.30 -0.73
CA ILE A 166 -13.34 -3.81 0.62
C ILE A 166 -13.11 -5.32 0.64
N SER A 167 -12.22 -5.77 1.52
CA SER A 167 -12.07 -7.17 1.87
C SER A 167 -11.74 -7.28 3.36
N PHE A 168 -11.77 -8.49 3.91
CA PHE A 168 -11.32 -8.70 5.28
C PHE A 168 -9.83 -8.43 5.39
N ASP A 169 -9.49 -7.49 6.25
CA ASP A 169 -8.15 -7.24 6.74
C ASP A 169 -8.25 -6.47 8.06
N HIS A 170 -7.31 -6.68 8.97
CA HIS A 170 -7.28 -6.01 10.26
C HIS A 170 -8.62 -6.07 11.03
N THR A 171 -9.29 -7.22 10.99
CA THR A 171 -10.64 -7.44 11.55
C THR A 171 -10.75 -7.11 13.04
N GLN A 172 -9.65 -7.25 13.78
CA GLN A 172 -9.54 -6.85 15.18
C GLN A 172 -9.74 -5.35 15.43
N PHE A 173 -9.52 -4.48 14.44
CA PHE A 173 -9.71 -3.03 14.53
C PHE A 173 -10.90 -2.52 13.70
N LEU A 174 -11.06 -3.06 12.49
CA LEU A 174 -12.02 -2.53 11.51
C LEU A 174 -13.39 -3.22 11.56
N GLY A 175 -13.50 -4.30 12.33
CA GLY A 175 -14.70 -5.10 12.47
C GLY A 175 -14.64 -6.44 11.72
N ASP A 176 -15.60 -7.29 12.07
CA ASP A 176 -15.74 -8.69 11.64
C ASP A 176 -16.70 -8.87 10.46
N THR A 177 -17.22 -7.79 9.88
CA THR A 177 -18.07 -7.83 8.68
C THR A 177 -17.59 -6.83 7.63
N LEU A 178 -17.82 -7.13 6.34
CA LEU A 178 -17.47 -6.23 5.24
C LEU A 178 -18.15 -4.86 5.38
N ALA A 179 -19.39 -4.82 5.90
CA ALA A 179 -20.10 -3.58 6.16
C ALA A 179 -19.42 -2.69 7.22
N LYS A 180 -18.89 -3.29 8.31
CA LYS A 180 -18.11 -2.55 9.33
C LYS A 180 -16.82 -2.00 8.74
N VAL A 181 -16.07 -2.83 8.00
CA VAL A 181 -14.83 -2.41 7.31
C VAL A 181 -15.11 -1.30 6.29
N ALA A 182 -16.22 -1.38 5.55
CA ALA A 182 -16.68 -0.34 4.65
C ALA A 182 -17.00 0.95 5.39
N GLY A 183 -17.67 0.88 6.55
CA GLY A 183 -18.01 2.03 7.39
C GLY A 183 -16.77 2.80 7.88
N GLU A 184 -15.74 2.08 8.33
CA GLU A 184 -14.46 2.69 8.71
C GLU A 184 -13.80 3.42 7.53
N LYS A 185 -13.77 2.80 6.35
CA LYS A 185 -13.18 3.40 5.14
C LYS A 185 -14.00 4.56 4.59
N ALA A 186 -15.33 4.46 4.67
CA ALA A 186 -16.25 5.53 4.27
C ALA A 186 -16.10 6.79 5.14
N GLY A 187 -15.41 6.69 6.29
CA GLY A 187 -15.06 7.83 7.14
C GLY A 187 -14.18 8.90 6.48
N ILE A 188 -13.55 8.61 5.33
CA ILE A 188 -12.83 9.63 4.56
C ILE A 188 -13.75 10.51 3.71
N ILE A 189 -15.01 10.10 3.47
CA ILE A 189 -15.97 10.87 2.68
C ILE A 189 -16.29 12.16 3.43
N LYS A 190 -16.08 13.31 2.78
CA LYS A 190 -16.25 14.66 3.36
C LYS A 190 -17.46 15.38 2.77
N PRO A 191 -18.04 16.37 3.49
CA PRO A 191 -19.19 17.13 3.03
C PRO A 191 -19.01 17.72 1.63
N GLY A 192 -19.89 17.37 0.69
CA GLY A 192 -19.89 17.91 -0.68
C GLY A 192 -18.71 17.49 -1.57
N ILE A 193 -17.74 16.75 -1.05
CA ILE A 193 -16.56 16.31 -1.81
C ILE A 193 -16.90 15.02 -2.57
N PRO A 194 -16.60 14.94 -3.89
CA PRO A 194 -16.87 13.73 -4.66
C PRO A 194 -16.08 12.53 -4.14
N VAL A 195 -16.65 11.34 -4.30
CA VAL A 195 -16.01 10.07 -3.96
C VAL A 195 -16.13 9.05 -5.09
N VAL A 196 -15.02 8.42 -5.44
CA VAL A 196 -14.99 7.24 -6.32
C VAL A 196 -14.88 5.98 -5.48
N ILE A 197 -15.80 5.04 -5.69
CA ILE A 197 -15.73 3.70 -5.12
C ILE A 197 -15.34 2.74 -6.24
N GLY A 198 -14.21 2.06 -6.10
CA GLY A 198 -13.66 1.18 -7.13
C GLY A 198 -14.54 -0.06 -7.35
N GLU A 199 -14.84 -0.75 -6.25
CA GLU A 199 -15.64 -1.99 -6.25
C GLU A 199 -16.56 -2.06 -5.03
N THR A 200 -17.71 -2.70 -5.21
CA THR A 200 -18.63 -2.98 -4.11
C THR A 200 -19.11 -4.43 -4.11
N THR A 201 -19.62 -4.84 -2.95
CA THR A 201 -20.42 -6.05 -2.78
C THR A 201 -21.83 -5.62 -2.34
N PRO A 202 -22.82 -6.53 -2.36
CA PRO A 202 -24.16 -6.22 -1.84
C PRO A 202 -24.16 -5.68 -0.40
N GLU A 203 -23.18 -6.08 0.42
CA GLU A 203 -23.04 -5.65 1.81
C GLU A 203 -22.36 -4.28 1.97
N THR A 204 -21.48 -3.88 1.05
CA THR A 204 -20.69 -2.65 1.19
C THR A 204 -21.29 -1.46 0.45
N LYS A 205 -21.97 -1.69 -0.67
CA LYS A 205 -22.61 -0.63 -1.47
C LYS A 205 -23.58 0.24 -0.68
N PRO A 206 -24.50 -0.32 0.15
CA PRO A 206 -25.43 0.49 0.94
C PRO A 206 -24.72 1.42 1.92
N VAL A 207 -23.59 0.97 2.50
CA VAL A 207 -22.79 1.77 3.44
C VAL A 207 -22.23 3.02 2.76
N PHE A 208 -21.68 2.87 1.56
CA PHE A 208 -21.16 4.00 0.79
C PHE A 208 -22.25 4.96 0.34
N LEU A 209 -23.40 4.44 -0.14
CA LEU A 209 -24.54 5.26 -0.52
C LEU A 209 -25.08 6.06 0.68
N GLN A 210 -25.24 5.42 1.84
CA GLN A 210 -25.72 6.08 3.05
C GLN A 210 -24.75 7.17 3.52
N LYS A 211 -23.45 6.86 3.56
CA LYS A 211 -22.43 7.84 3.97
C LYS A 211 -22.34 9.00 2.98
N ALA A 212 -22.32 8.73 1.68
CA ALA A 212 -22.31 9.76 0.65
C ALA A 212 -23.55 10.66 0.73
N ALA A 213 -24.75 10.09 0.95
CA ALA A 213 -25.98 10.86 1.14
C ALA A 213 -25.92 11.75 2.40
N ALA A 214 -25.41 11.22 3.51
CA ALA A 214 -25.25 11.98 4.76
C ALA A 214 -24.29 13.16 4.60
N GLU A 215 -23.20 12.97 3.86
CA GLU A 215 -22.21 14.01 3.56
C GLU A 215 -22.61 14.88 2.35
N LYS A 216 -23.73 14.58 1.66
CA LYS A 216 -24.08 15.20 0.38
C LYS A 216 -22.94 15.14 -0.65
N ALA A 217 -22.16 14.08 -0.60
CA ALA A 217 -21.01 13.83 -1.46
C ALA A 217 -21.47 13.14 -2.76
N PRO A 218 -21.12 13.66 -3.95
CA PRO A 218 -21.34 12.95 -5.20
C PRO A 218 -20.57 11.61 -5.20
N VAL A 219 -21.27 10.49 -5.33
CA VAL A 219 -20.65 9.16 -5.36
C VAL A 219 -20.68 8.57 -6.77
N VAL A 220 -19.55 8.03 -7.21
CA VAL A 220 -19.42 7.34 -8.50
C VAL A 220 -18.82 5.96 -8.27
N PHE A 221 -19.48 4.92 -8.78
CA PHE A 221 -18.98 3.54 -8.73
C PHE A 221 -18.21 3.22 -10.01
N ALA A 222 -16.90 2.96 -9.89
CA ALA A 222 -16.06 2.67 -11.04
C ALA A 222 -16.49 1.36 -11.73
N GLU A 223 -16.94 0.37 -10.97
CA GLU A 223 -17.44 -0.91 -11.50
C GLU A 223 -18.69 -0.80 -12.41
N GLU A 224 -19.39 0.33 -12.39
CA GLU A 224 -20.55 0.62 -13.25
C GLU A 224 -20.16 1.37 -14.53
N ARG A 225 -18.97 1.97 -14.57
CA ARG A 225 -18.46 2.78 -15.69
C ARG A 225 -17.79 1.93 -16.75
N MET A 226 -18.42 1.73 -17.90
CA MET A 226 -17.78 1.04 -19.03
C MET A 226 -16.90 2.02 -19.83
N ASN A 227 -15.85 2.57 -19.19
CA ASN A 227 -15.02 3.57 -19.85
C ASN A 227 -13.95 2.89 -20.71
N ASN A 228 -14.03 3.11 -22.03
CA ASN A 228 -12.94 2.87 -22.98
C ASN A 228 -12.38 4.21 -23.50
N ASP A 229 -12.30 5.21 -22.62
CA ASP A 229 -11.92 6.59 -22.99
C ASP A 229 -10.46 6.68 -23.48
N TYR A 230 -9.64 5.68 -23.15
CA TYR A 230 -8.24 5.60 -23.52
C TYR A 230 -7.95 4.28 -24.24
N PRO A 231 -8.40 4.12 -25.50
CA PRO A 231 -8.11 2.92 -26.26
C PRO A 231 -6.58 2.73 -26.39
N GLY A 232 -6.13 1.48 -26.24
CA GLY A 232 -4.70 1.13 -26.30
C GLY A 232 -3.87 1.70 -25.16
N LEU A 233 -4.47 2.05 -24.01
CA LEU A 233 -3.73 2.46 -22.82
C LEU A 233 -2.76 1.35 -22.39
N LYS A 234 -1.48 1.70 -22.30
CA LYS A 234 -0.45 0.81 -21.76
C LYS A 234 -0.33 1.06 -20.26
N THR A 235 -0.33 -0.01 -19.48
CA THR A 235 -0.14 0.04 -18.02
C THR A 235 1.14 -0.69 -17.66
N GLU A 236 2.05 -0.01 -16.97
CA GLU A 236 3.29 -0.62 -16.49
C GLU A 236 3.00 -1.67 -15.42
N LEU A 237 2.15 -1.31 -14.45
CA LEU A 237 1.77 -2.21 -13.38
C LEU A 237 0.98 -3.39 -13.94
N GLN A 238 1.57 -4.58 -13.81
CA GLN A 238 0.92 -5.85 -14.10
C GLN A 238 0.13 -6.32 -12.87
N GLY A 239 -0.72 -7.31 -13.05
CA GLY A 239 -1.63 -7.75 -12.00
C GLY A 239 -3.07 -7.83 -12.48
N LEU A 240 -3.77 -8.93 -12.23
CA LEU A 240 -5.22 -8.99 -12.57
C LEU A 240 -6.04 -7.92 -11.82
N TYR A 241 -5.64 -7.61 -10.59
CA TYR A 241 -6.24 -6.55 -9.79
C TYR A 241 -5.97 -5.14 -10.34
N GLN A 242 -4.92 -4.94 -11.16
CA GLN A 242 -4.64 -3.64 -11.73
C GLN A 242 -5.70 -3.20 -12.73
N LEU A 243 -6.43 -4.12 -13.37
CA LEU A 243 -7.57 -3.76 -14.21
C LEU A 243 -8.61 -2.92 -13.44
N LYS A 244 -8.89 -3.34 -12.20
CA LYS A 244 -9.85 -2.68 -11.31
C LYS A 244 -9.30 -1.37 -10.75
N ASN A 245 -8.01 -1.34 -10.41
CA ASN A 245 -7.33 -0.09 -10.01
C ASN A 245 -7.31 0.93 -11.15
N THR A 246 -6.95 0.52 -12.38
CA THR A 246 -6.97 1.35 -13.59
C THR A 246 -8.36 1.92 -13.84
N ARG A 247 -9.41 1.09 -13.77
CA ARG A 247 -10.80 1.57 -13.92
C ARG A 247 -11.18 2.60 -12.86
N THR A 248 -10.75 2.39 -11.61
CA THR A 248 -10.94 3.34 -10.50
C THR A 248 -10.27 4.68 -10.78
N ILE A 249 -9.00 4.66 -11.19
CA ILE A 249 -8.23 5.86 -11.52
C ILE A 249 -8.87 6.60 -12.70
N LEU A 250 -9.19 5.89 -13.79
CA LEU A 250 -9.82 6.50 -14.97
C LEU A 250 -11.18 7.13 -14.64
N THR A 251 -11.92 6.59 -13.66
CA THR A 251 -13.16 7.18 -13.15
C THR A 251 -12.91 8.44 -12.31
N ALA A 252 -11.77 8.52 -11.62
CA ALA A 252 -11.36 9.69 -10.84
C ALA A 252 -10.91 10.88 -11.71
N LEU A 253 -10.30 10.63 -12.87
CA LEU A 253 -9.71 11.71 -13.68
C LEU A 253 -10.71 12.80 -14.12
N PRO A 254 -11.94 12.49 -14.60
CA PRO A 254 -12.92 13.53 -14.92
C PRO A 254 -13.31 14.38 -13.71
N LEU A 255 -13.44 13.79 -12.53
CA LEU A 255 -13.79 14.50 -11.30
C LEU A 255 -12.64 15.43 -10.85
N LEU A 256 -11.39 15.01 -11.04
CA LEU A 256 -10.24 15.90 -10.84
C LEU A 256 -10.25 17.05 -11.86
N LYS A 257 -10.59 16.80 -13.13
CA LYS A 257 -10.73 17.88 -14.12
C LYS A 257 -11.82 18.88 -13.73
N GLU A 258 -12.97 18.39 -13.25
CA GLU A 258 -14.06 19.23 -12.71
C GLU A 258 -13.63 20.04 -11.49
N ALA A 259 -12.77 19.47 -10.64
CA ALA A 259 -12.14 20.17 -9.53
C ALA A 259 -11.05 21.17 -9.97
N GLY A 260 -10.81 21.35 -11.27
CA GLY A 260 -9.88 22.35 -11.80
C GLY A 260 -8.45 21.84 -12.04
N TYR A 261 -8.24 20.53 -12.08
CA TYR A 261 -6.95 19.96 -12.49
C TYR A 261 -6.84 19.93 -14.02
N HIS A 262 -5.71 20.38 -14.56
CA HIS A 262 -5.39 20.31 -15.97
C HIS A 262 -4.66 19.00 -16.28
N ILE A 263 -5.41 18.00 -16.70
CA ILE A 263 -4.88 16.67 -17.03
C ILE A 263 -5.22 16.37 -18.49
N ASP A 264 -4.19 16.35 -19.35
CA ASP A 264 -4.36 15.99 -20.76
C ASP A 264 -4.19 14.47 -20.99
N GLU A 265 -4.55 13.99 -22.17
CA GLU A 265 -4.45 12.57 -22.51
C GLU A 265 -3.00 12.06 -22.47
N ARG A 266 -2.04 12.90 -22.86
CA ARG A 266 -0.61 12.55 -22.86
C ARG A 266 -0.14 12.21 -21.45
N SER A 267 -0.51 13.04 -20.48
CA SER A 267 -0.17 12.87 -19.07
C SER A 267 -0.77 11.59 -18.50
N VAL A 268 -2.00 11.26 -18.87
CA VAL A 268 -2.64 10.00 -18.47
C VAL A 268 -1.87 8.81 -19.01
N ARG A 269 -1.62 8.78 -20.34
CA ARG A 269 -0.93 7.65 -20.97
C ARG A 269 0.48 7.46 -20.45
N SER A 270 1.23 8.56 -20.28
CA SER A 270 2.59 8.52 -19.74
C SER A 270 2.59 8.07 -18.28
N GLY A 271 1.71 8.63 -17.45
CA GLY A 271 1.60 8.29 -16.03
C GLY A 271 1.27 6.82 -15.79
N PHE A 272 0.39 6.20 -16.58
CA PHE A 272 0.11 4.76 -16.50
C PHE A 272 1.27 3.88 -16.99
N ALA A 273 2.07 4.35 -17.94
CA ALA A 273 3.13 3.57 -18.57
C ALA A 273 4.47 3.62 -17.83
N ARG A 274 4.63 4.53 -16.85
CA ARG A 274 5.90 4.83 -16.16
C ARG A 274 5.71 5.04 -14.65
N VAL A 275 4.72 4.37 -14.04
CA VAL A 275 4.42 4.47 -12.61
C VAL A 275 5.63 4.17 -11.73
N CYS A 276 6.32 3.05 -11.94
CA CYS A 276 7.47 2.63 -11.13
C CYS A 276 8.64 3.60 -11.30
N GLU A 277 8.94 4.01 -12.54
CA GLU A 277 9.98 4.99 -12.84
C GLU A 277 9.70 6.35 -12.17
N LEU A 278 8.47 6.87 -12.30
CA LEU A 278 8.08 8.20 -11.82
C LEU A 278 7.83 8.27 -10.32
N THR A 279 7.65 7.13 -9.63
CA THR A 279 7.22 7.14 -8.22
C THR A 279 8.01 6.21 -7.31
N GLY A 280 8.83 5.31 -7.87
CA GLY A 280 9.56 4.31 -7.10
C GLY A 280 8.68 3.23 -6.47
N LEU A 281 7.48 2.96 -7.02
CA LEU A 281 6.63 1.86 -6.54
C LEU A 281 7.33 0.51 -6.76
N MET A 282 7.29 -0.36 -5.74
CA MET A 282 7.87 -1.70 -5.78
C MET A 282 6.90 -2.75 -5.19
N GLY A 283 7.14 -4.02 -5.50
CA GLY A 283 6.46 -5.17 -4.91
C GLY A 283 5.01 -5.36 -5.35
N ARG A 284 4.64 -4.92 -6.56
CA ARG A 284 3.29 -5.14 -7.14
C ARG A 284 3.45 -5.91 -8.45
N TRP A 285 3.26 -7.23 -8.38
CA TRP A 285 3.54 -8.20 -9.43
C TRP A 285 4.85 -7.87 -10.17
N GLN A 286 5.90 -7.63 -9.39
CA GLN A 286 7.17 -7.13 -9.89
C GLN A 286 8.04 -8.28 -10.31
N LYS A 287 8.42 -8.30 -11.58
CA LYS A 287 9.39 -9.26 -12.12
C LYS A 287 10.81 -8.82 -11.77
N LEU A 288 11.59 -9.75 -11.23
CA LEU A 288 12.96 -9.56 -10.75
C LEU A 288 13.97 -10.45 -11.49
N GLN A 289 13.50 -11.44 -12.26
CA GLN A 289 14.35 -12.33 -13.04
C GLN A 289 13.55 -12.91 -14.22
N GLU A 290 14.20 -13.17 -15.35
CA GLU A 290 13.55 -13.74 -16.54
C GLU A 290 13.58 -15.27 -16.58
N SER A 291 14.71 -15.92 -16.22
CA SER A 291 14.87 -17.39 -16.35
C SER A 291 15.63 -18.03 -15.19
N PRO A 292 14.97 -18.86 -14.35
CA PRO A 292 13.51 -18.98 -14.23
C PRO A 292 12.87 -17.61 -14.01
N THR A 293 11.62 -17.45 -14.41
CA THR A 293 10.90 -16.20 -14.14
C THR A 293 10.68 -16.08 -12.64
N LEU A 294 11.12 -14.98 -12.03
CA LEU A 294 10.90 -14.69 -10.61
C LEU A 294 10.07 -13.42 -10.46
N ILE A 295 8.93 -13.53 -9.77
CA ILE A 295 8.02 -12.42 -9.48
C ILE A 295 7.77 -12.31 -7.98
N CYS A 296 7.73 -11.08 -7.46
CA CYS A 296 7.29 -10.80 -6.11
C CYS A 296 5.99 -10.00 -6.05
N ASP A 297 5.16 -10.26 -5.03
CA ASP A 297 3.97 -9.47 -4.72
C ASP A 297 3.69 -9.39 -3.22
N THR A 298 3.29 -8.20 -2.75
CA THR A 298 2.98 -7.93 -1.33
C THR A 298 1.61 -8.41 -0.85
N GLY A 299 0.80 -9.04 -1.70
CA GLY A 299 -0.50 -9.59 -1.32
C GLY A 299 -0.37 -10.52 -0.10
N HIS A 300 -1.16 -10.23 0.94
CA HIS A 300 -0.94 -10.80 2.28
C HIS A 300 -2.25 -11.06 3.05
N ASN A 301 -3.38 -10.90 2.39
CA ASN A 301 -4.71 -11.21 2.89
C ASN A 301 -5.44 -12.06 1.84
N VAL A 302 -6.58 -12.66 2.23
CA VAL A 302 -7.38 -13.53 1.37
C VAL A 302 -7.74 -12.85 0.04
N GLY A 303 -8.12 -11.56 0.09
CA GLY A 303 -8.46 -10.79 -1.10
C GLY A 303 -7.29 -10.63 -2.08
N GLY A 304 -6.11 -10.25 -1.59
CA GLY A 304 -4.91 -10.10 -2.41
C GLY A 304 -4.39 -11.43 -2.97
N ILE A 305 -4.33 -12.46 -2.12
CA ILE A 305 -3.86 -13.80 -2.51
C ILE A 305 -4.77 -14.44 -3.55
N THR A 306 -6.08 -14.19 -3.48
CA THR A 306 -7.03 -14.68 -4.50
C THR A 306 -6.61 -14.19 -5.90
N TYR A 307 -6.31 -12.90 -6.07
CA TYR A 307 -5.86 -12.40 -7.38
C TYR A 307 -4.50 -12.96 -7.80
N ILE A 308 -3.56 -13.11 -6.87
CA ILE A 308 -2.25 -13.71 -7.13
C ILE A 308 -2.40 -15.14 -7.64
N VAL A 309 -3.21 -15.96 -6.97
CA VAL A 309 -3.44 -17.35 -7.36
C VAL A 309 -4.09 -17.43 -8.74
N GLU A 310 -5.11 -16.61 -9.02
CA GLU A 310 -5.72 -16.55 -10.34
C GLU A 310 -4.75 -16.11 -11.43
N GLN A 311 -3.81 -15.22 -11.10
CA GLN A 311 -2.80 -14.77 -12.03
C GLN A 311 -1.70 -15.80 -12.27
N LEU A 312 -1.29 -16.55 -11.24
CA LEU A 312 -0.36 -17.68 -11.35
C LEU A 312 -0.91 -18.74 -12.31
N LYS A 313 -2.22 -19.05 -12.24
CA LYS A 313 -2.89 -19.98 -13.17
C LYS A 313 -2.83 -19.55 -14.64
N GLN A 314 -2.62 -18.27 -14.92
CA GLN A 314 -2.49 -17.73 -16.28
C GLN A 314 -1.05 -17.68 -16.78
N GLN A 315 -0.08 -18.04 -15.94
CA GLN A 315 1.33 -18.12 -16.35
C GLN A 315 1.60 -19.47 -17.01
N THR A 316 2.57 -19.49 -17.93
CA THR A 316 3.07 -20.72 -18.52
C THR A 316 4.41 -21.05 -17.88
N TYR A 317 4.52 -22.25 -17.32
CA TYR A 317 5.73 -22.74 -16.66
C TYR A 317 5.75 -24.26 -16.63
N ARG A 318 6.93 -24.84 -16.43
CA ARG A 318 7.09 -26.28 -16.20
C ARG A 318 6.77 -26.67 -14.74
N GLN A 319 7.36 -25.99 -13.77
CA GLN A 319 7.09 -26.17 -12.34
C GLN A 319 6.91 -24.82 -11.64
N LEU A 320 5.97 -24.75 -10.70
CA LEU A 320 5.76 -23.58 -9.85
C LEU A 320 6.48 -23.77 -8.50
N HIS A 321 7.28 -22.78 -8.13
CA HIS A 321 7.96 -22.64 -6.85
C HIS A 321 7.36 -21.45 -6.09
N ILE A 322 6.92 -21.64 -4.85
CA ILE A 322 6.32 -20.58 -4.03
C ILE A 322 7.16 -20.39 -2.76
N ILE A 323 7.78 -19.22 -2.64
CA ILE A 323 8.42 -18.74 -1.42
C ILE A 323 7.42 -17.89 -0.68
N ILE A 324 7.04 -18.32 0.53
CA ILE A 324 5.98 -17.67 1.28
C ILE A 324 6.30 -17.56 2.76
N GLY A 325 6.01 -16.39 3.31
CA GLY A 325 5.98 -16.12 4.74
C GLY A 325 4.83 -15.19 5.10
N MET A 326 4.35 -15.29 6.33
CA MET A 326 3.20 -14.49 6.81
C MET A 326 3.49 -13.92 8.20
N VAL A 327 2.64 -12.99 8.64
CA VAL A 327 2.64 -12.44 10.00
C VAL A 327 1.45 -12.98 10.80
N ASN A 328 1.57 -13.02 12.12
CA ASN A 328 0.65 -13.75 13.01
C ASN A 328 -0.79 -13.21 13.08
N ASP A 329 -1.01 -11.96 12.66
CA ASP A 329 -2.29 -11.25 12.79
C ASP A 329 -3.18 -11.33 11.54
N LYS A 330 -2.83 -12.19 10.57
CA LYS A 330 -3.57 -12.39 9.32
C LYS A 330 -4.34 -13.72 9.33
N ASP A 331 -5.32 -13.83 8.44
CA ASP A 331 -6.02 -15.09 8.17
C ASP A 331 -5.12 -16.06 7.39
N ILE A 332 -4.18 -16.67 8.10
CA ILE A 332 -3.19 -17.61 7.55
C ILE A 332 -3.90 -18.84 6.97
N SER A 333 -4.87 -19.40 7.68
CA SER A 333 -5.62 -20.58 7.23
C SER A 333 -6.37 -20.31 5.92
N GLY A 334 -7.06 -19.17 5.82
CA GLY A 334 -7.75 -18.75 4.60
C GLY A 334 -6.79 -18.55 3.44
N VAL A 335 -5.61 -17.95 3.67
CA VAL A 335 -4.57 -17.80 2.64
C VAL A 335 -4.04 -19.16 2.18
N LEU A 336 -3.62 -20.04 3.09
CA LEU A 336 -3.06 -21.36 2.75
C LEU A 336 -4.07 -22.27 2.03
N ALA A 337 -5.36 -22.11 2.30
CA ALA A 337 -6.41 -22.85 1.60
C ALA A 337 -6.49 -22.51 0.10
N LEU A 338 -6.14 -21.28 -0.28
CA LEU A 338 -6.19 -20.80 -1.69
C LEU A 338 -4.99 -21.24 -2.52
N LEU A 339 -3.85 -21.54 -1.89
CA LEU A 339 -2.59 -21.78 -2.60
C LEU A 339 -2.60 -23.12 -3.38
N PRO A 340 -1.96 -23.18 -4.56
CA PRO A 340 -1.97 -24.35 -5.45
C PRO A 340 -1.28 -25.58 -4.82
N LYS A 341 -1.90 -26.76 -4.91
CA LYS A 341 -1.40 -27.97 -4.23
C LYS A 341 -0.20 -28.63 -4.91
N ASP A 342 0.00 -28.34 -6.19
CA ASP A 342 1.01 -28.89 -7.09
C ASP A 342 2.31 -28.05 -7.17
N ALA A 343 2.38 -26.94 -6.41
CA ALA A 343 3.59 -26.13 -6.29
C ALA A 343 4.59 -26.71 -5.28
N VAL A 344 5.88 -26.40 -5.47
CA VAL A 344 6.94 -26.67 -4.49
C VAL A 344 7.07 -25.48 -3.54
N TYR A 345 6.87 -25.70 -2.25
CA TYR A 345 6.88 -24.61 -1.26
C TYR A 345 8.21 -24.43 -0.53
N TYR A 346 8.52 -23.17 -0.26
CA TYR A 346 9.66 -22.69 0.50
C TYR A 346 9.10 -21.79 1.60
N PHE A 347 8.82 -22.38 2.77
CA PHE A 347 8.28 -21.64 3.91
C PHE A 347 9.42 -20.92 4.61
N THR A 348 9.24 -19.61 4.83
CA THR A 348 10.25 -18.77 5.46
C THR A 348 9.60 -17.72 6.34
N LYS A 349 10.42 -16.97 7.07
CA LYS A 349 9.99 -15.84 7.91
C LYS A 349 10.70 -14.56 7.49
N ALA A 350 10.03 -13.45 7.72
CA ALA A 350 10.65 -12.14 7.56
C ALA A 350 11.48 -11.77 8.81
N SER A 351 12.38 -10.80 8.65
CA SER A 351 13.28 -10.27 9.69
C SER A 351 12.57 -9.52 10.84
N VAL A 352 11.25 -9.33 10.75
CA VAL A 352 10.45 -8.61 11.75
C VAL A 352 9.95 -9.50 12.89
N LYS A 353 9.86 -8.94 14.10
CA LYS A 353 9.42 -9.65 15.32
C LYS A 353 8.04 -10.32 15.23
N ARG A 354 7.15 -9.78 14.38
CA ARG A 354 5.78 -10.27 14.21
C ARG A 354 5.61 -11.34 13.12
N ALA A 355 6.71 -11.74 12.47
CA ALA A 355 6.67 -12.82 11.50
C ALA A 355 6.27 -14.14 12.17
N LEU A 356 5.46 -14.94 11.47
CA LEU A 356 5.17 -16.31 11.87
C LEU A 356 6.44 -17.14 11.66
N PRO A 357 6.89 -17.92 12.67
CA PRO A 357 7.98 -18.85 12.48
C PRO A 357 7.72 -19.80 11.31
N GLU A 358 8.74 -20.04 10.50
CA GLU A 358 8.72 -20.87 9.30
C GLU A 358 8.24 -22.30 9.58
N GLU A 359 8.63 -22.88 10.73
CA GLU A 359 8.22 -24.22 11.16
C GLU A 359 6.72 -24.29 11.44
N GLU A 360 6.18 -23.25 12.08
CA GLU A 360 4.75 -23.17 12.38
C GLU A 360 3.94 -22.94 11.09
N LEU A 361 4.42 -22.08 10.18
CA LEU A 361 3.81 -21.89 8.87
C LEU A 361 3.78 -23.21 8.09
N CYS A 362 4.89 -23.95 8.06
CA CYS A 362 4.99 -25.24 7.39
C CYS A 362 4.02 -26.27 7.99
N ARG A 363 3.86 -26.30 9.32
CA ARG A 363 2.89 -27.18 9.99
C ARG A 363 1.45 -26.86 9.60
N LEU A 364 1.09 -25.58 9.53
CA LEU A 364 -0.23 -25.14 9.07
C LEU A 364 -0.45 -25.47 7.59
N ALA A 365 0.57 -25.26 6.76
CA ALA A 365 0.54 -25.54 5.33
C ALA A 365 0.38 -27.03 5.04
N ALA A 366 1.05 -27.91 5.80
CA ALA A 366 0.89 -29.36 5.70
C ALA A 366 -0.56 -29.81 5.98
N LYS A 367 -1.25 -29.19 6.96
CA LYS A 367 -2.68 -29.45 7.22
C LYS A 367 -3.57 -29.02 6.06
N ALA A 368 -3.16 -28.00 5.31
CA ALA A 368 -3.82 -27.56 4.09
C ALA A 368 -3.41 -28.37 2.84
N GLY A 369 -2.59 -29.42 2.99
CA GLY A 369 -2.14 -30.27 1.90
C GLY A 369 -1.04 -29.64 1.02
N LEU A 370 -0.31 -28.65 1.52
CA LEU A 370 0.83 -28.03 0.83
C LEU A 370 2.13 -28.72 1.23
N GLN A 371 3.04 -28.91 0.26
CA GLN A 371 4.28 -29.66 0.46
C GLN A 371 5.50 -28.77 0.21
N GLY A 372 6.42 -28.74 1.18
CA GLY A 372 7.60 -27.88 1.10
C GLY A 372 8.55 -28.05 2.29
N ASN A 373 9.59 -27.22 2.30
CA ASN A 373 10.59 -27.20 3.37
C ASN A 373 10.66 -25.81 4.04
N CYS A 374 11.18 -25.78 5.27
CA CYS A 374 11.43 -24.55 6.01
C CYS A 374 12.82 -23.98 5.69
N TYR A 375 12.92 -22.66 5.66
CA TYR A 375 14.16 -21.91 5.48
C TYR A 375 14.22 -20.77 6.51
N PRO A 376 15.41 -20.47 7.05
CA PRO A 376 15.55 -19.56 8.19
C PRO A 376 15.26 -18.10 7.85
N ASP A 377 15.45 -17.70 6.59
CA ASP A 377 15.26 -16.35 6.10
C ASP A 377 14.90 -16.34 4.60
N VAL A 378 14.52 -15.16 4.09
CA VAL A 378 14.11 -14.98 2.69
C VAL A 378 15.27 -15.27 1.72
N PRO A 379 16.51 -14.76 1.92
CA PRO A 379 17.63 -15.10 1.05
C PRO A 379 17.86 -16.62 0.91
N ALA A 380 17.90 -17.37 2.02
CA ALA A 380 18.08 -18.81 1.98
C ALA A 380 16.97 -19.54 1.21
N ALA A 381 15.71 -19.10 1.36
CA ALA A 381 14.58 -19.65 0.62
C ALA A 381 14.68 -19.37 -0.89
N VAL A 382 15.08 -18.15 -1.26
CA VAL A 382 15.23 -17.73 -2.66
C VAL A 382 16.39 -18.47 -3.33
N THR A 383 17.55 -18.52 -2.69
CA THR A 383 18.71 -19.27 -3.20
C THR A 383 18.36 -20.74 -3.40
N ALA A 384 17.71 -21.38 -2.42
CA ALA A 384 17.30 -22.76 -2.55
C ALA A 384 16.27 -23.00 -3.66
N ALA A 385 15.39 -22.03 -3.93
CA ALA A 385 14.46 -22.11 -5.06
C ALA A 385 15.18 -21.96 -6.40
N GLN A 386 16.09 -20.98 -6.53
CA GLN A 386 16.89 -20.75 -7.73
C GLN A 386 17.77 -21.97 -8.08
N GLU A 387 18.40 -22.61 -7.08
CA GLU A 387 19.24 -23.80 -7.28
C GLU A 387 18.43 -25.03 -7.74
N LYS A 388 17.17 -25.13 -7.33
CA LYS A 388 16.29 -26.28 -7.63
C LYS A 388 15.45 -26.08 -8.89
N SER A 389 15.35 -24.85 -9.38
CA SER A 389 14.54 -24.49 -10.54
C SER A 389 15.29 -24.67 -11.86
N HIS A 390 14.56 -25.06 -12.90
CA HIS A 390 15.00 -25.00 -14.28
C HIS A 390 14.66 -23.65 -14.94
N PRO A 391 15.32 -23.29 -16.05
CA PRO A 391 15.03 -22.07 -16.82
C PRO A 391 13.55 -21.82 -17.20
N GLU A 392 12.76 -22.90 -17.33
CA GLU A 392 11.34 -22.91 -17.72
C GLU A 392 10.37 -22.91 -16.52
N ASP A 393 10.91 -22.92 -15.30
CA ASP A 393 10.12 -22.88 -14.06
C ASP A 393 9.76 -21.44 -13.68
N PHE A 394 8.83 -21.30 -12.73
CA PHE A 394 8.34 -20.02 -12.24
C PHE A 394 8.49 -19.94 -10.72
N ILE A 395 9.06 -18.85 -10.24
CA ILE A 395 9.27 -18.58 -8.82
C ILE A 395 8.39 -17.39 -8.41
N PHE A 396 7.51 -17.61 -7.44
CA PHE A 396 6.72 -16.56 -6.81
C PHE A 396 7.21 -16.32 -5.38
N VAL A 397 7.40 -15.05 -5.00
CA VAL A 397 7.78 -14.64 -3.63
C VAL A 397 6.71 -13.71 -3.06
N GLY A 398 6.09 -14.08 -1.93
CA GLY A 398 5.03 -13.25 -1.35
C GLY A 398 4.49 -13.71 0.01
N GLY A 399 3.23 -13.38 0.26
CA GLY A 399 2.51 -13.68 1.52
C GLY A 399 2.59 -12.57 2.57
N SER A 400 3.53 -11.64 2.42
CA SER A 400 3.65 -10.46 3.28
C SER A 400 4.46 -9.37 2.60
N SER A 401 4.14 -8.10 2.88
CA SER A 401 5.01 -6.98 2.50
C SER A 401 6.42 -7.11 3.07
N PHE A 402 6.61 -7.75 4.23
CA PHE A 402 7.95 -7.91 4.82
C PHE A 402 8.79 -8.97 4.13
N ILE A 403 8.17 -10.02 3.59
CA ILE A 403 8.88 -11.02 2.80
C ILE A 403 9.42 -10.38 1.52
N VAL A 404 8.58 -9.55 0.88
CA VAL A 404 9.01 -8.78 -0.30
C VAL A 404 10.04 -7.71 0.08
N ALA A 405 9.94 -7.07 1.25
CA ALA A 405 10.95 -6.14 1.74
C ALA A 405 12.31 -6.82 1.92
N ASP A 406 12.37 -7.95 2.62
CA ASP A 406 13.61 -8.69 2.83
C ASP A 406 14.20 -9.19 1.50
N LEU A 407 13.35 -9.62 0.55
CA LEU A 407 13.77 -9.96 -0.81
C LEU A 407 14.45 -8.78 -1.51
N LEU A 408 13.79 -7.62 -1.53
CA LEU A 408 14.28 -6.43 -2.25
C LEU A 408 15.51 -5.83 -1.58
N ALA A 409 15.60 -5.87 -0.25
CA ALA A 409 16.77 -5.45 0.51
C ALA A 409 18.02 -6.31 0.21
N ASN A 410 17.82 -7.56 -0.22
CA ASN A 410 18.88 -8.50 -0.56
C ASN A 410 18.97 -8.79 -2.07
N ARG A 411 18.30 -8.00 -2.93
CA ARG A 411 18.20 -8.29 -4.37
C ARG A 411 19.56 -8.43 -5.05
N ASP A 412 20.51 -7.55 -4.70
CA ASP A 412 21.84 -7.52 -5.31
C ASP A 412 22.65 -8.78 -4.92
N ALA A 413 22.54 -9.19 -3.65
CA ALA A 413 23.16 -10.43 -3.16
C ALA A 413 22.55 -11.70 -3.78
N LEU A 414 21.28 -11.62 -4.21
CA LEU A 414 20.53 -12.69 -4.87
C LEU A 414 20.64 -12.67 -6.41
N ASN A 415 21.42 -11.74 -6.97
CA ASN A 415 21.58 -11.52 -8.42
C ASN A 415 20.23 -11.26 -9.14
N LEU A 416 19.35 -10.48 -8.52
CA LEU A 416 18.05 -10.09 -9.05
C LEU A 416 18.10 -8.67 -9.66
N HIS A 417 17.23 -8.39 -10.62
CA HIS A 417 17.09 -7.08 -11.29
C HIS A 417 16.51 -5.98 -10.40
#